data_AF-A0A3M1M7F3-F1
#
_entry.id   AF-A0A3M1M7F3-F1
#
_cell.length_a   1.000
_cell.length_b   1.000
_cell.length_c   1.000
_cell.angle_alpha   90.00
_cell.angle_beta   90.00
_cell.angle_gamma   90.00
#
_symmetry.space_group_name_H-M   'P 1'
#
loop_
_entity.id
_entity.type
_entity.pdbx_description
1 polymer ?
#
loop_
_entity_poly.entity_id
_entity_poly.type
_entity_poly.pdbx_seq_one_letter_code
_entity_poly.pdbx_strand_id
1 'polypeptide(L)'
;MLRKHLFEELIWGGLAALLVWGGWTSRPGWAQAPESAPLRVFILAGQSNMQGHAQVSTIPAMQWNPQAAPLLKDILGPDGQPRACQRVWISSLGSSDTEKIGRLTVGFGAAGKEPKIGPEYTFGIYIEKHLDGPVLIIKTAWGGKSLHTDFRPPSAGPYEFTPEQLEVLERRGKDVQQIQADRKAASGRFYRLMIDHVRFVLSDIERVCPQYDPAQGYELAGFVWFQGWNDMVDSGTYPHRDQPKGFDEYSRLLGHFIRDVRSDLDCPDLPFVIGVLGVGGPTDRYGPDKQRYKSVHQNFRDAMAAPADWPEFRGNVVAVRTEAYWDMQVAALRERERAILPQVNAIRKRIRAGEIARDEGEQQIAALYDQTFDARELEILRRSVSNAEYHYLGSAGIMAQIGKGFADAMVQLMEKRSPR
;
A
#
# COMPACT_ATOMS: atom_id res chain seq x y z
N MET A 1 12.58 -55.25 5.98
CA MET A 1 13.21 -56.23 6.89
C MET A 1 14.29 -56.98 6.13
N LEU A 2 15.39 -57.32 6.83
CA LEU A 2 16.66 -57.90 6.36
C LEU A 2 17.68 -56.93 5.73
N ARG A 3 18.48 -56.35 6.63
CA ARG A 3 19.90 -56.02 6.43
C ARG A 3 20.74 -57.30 6.34
N LYS A 4 21.97 -57.13 5.83
CA LYS A 4 23.24 -57.88 6.04
C LYS A 4 23.79 -58.40 4.69
N HIS A 5 25.07 -58.29 4.36
CA HIS A 5 26.27 -58.14 5.20
C HIS A 5 27.53 -57.94 4.31
N LEU A 6 28.61 -57.49 4.97
CA LEU A 6 30.04 -57.82 4.76
C LEU A 6 30.77 -57.34 3.49
N PHE A 7 32.07 -57.02 3.46
CA PHE A 7 33.15 -56.58 4.38
C PHE A 7 34.46 -56.56 3.53
N GLU A 8 35.54 -55.98 4.05
CA GLU A 8 36.97 -56.11 3.64
C GLU A 8 37.46 -55.20 2.49
N GLU A 9 38.34 -54.21 2.73
CA GLU A 9 39.81 -54.25 2.99
C GLU A 9 40.62 -54.66 1.73
N LEU A 10 41.82 -54.18 1.35
CA LEU A 10 42.72 -53.07 1.70
C LEU A 10 43.76 -53.00 0.52
N ILE A 11 44.13 -51.79 0.06
CA ILE A 11 45.41 -51.29 -0.52
C ILE A 11 46.23 -52.08 -1.58
N TRP A 12 46.50 -51.47 -2.76
CA TRP A 12 47.79 -50.86 -3.18
C TRP A 12 47.90 -50.66 -4.71
N GLY A 13 48.29 -49.44 -5.10
CA GLY A 13 49.29 -49.21 -6.14
C GLY A 13 48.82 -48.94 -7.57
N GLY A 14 49.24 -47.79 -8.12
CA GLY A 14 49.60 -47.70 -9.54
C GLY A 14 48.85 -46.65 -10.37
N LEU A 15 49.57 -45.58 -10.67
CA LEU A 15 49.24 -44.50 -11.60
C LEU A 15 48.48 -44.93 -12.88
N ALA A 16 47.41 -44.20 -13.19
CA ALA A 16 47.06 -43.85 -14.56
C ALA A 16 46.38 -42.47 -14.59
N ALA A 17 47.06 -41.49 -15.19
CA ALA A 17 46.53 -40.17 -15.46
C ALA A 17 45.43 -40.26 -16.53
N LEU A 18 44.19 -39.94 -16.14
CA LEU A 18 43.10 -39.66 -17.08
C LEU A 18 42.69 -38.20 -16.89
N LEU A 19 43.13 -37.39 -17.86
CA LEU A 19 42.67 -36.03 -18.09
C LEU A 19 41.17 -36.05 -18.38
N VAL A 20 40.35 -35.77 -17.36
CA VAL A 20 38.95 -35.39 -17.55
C VAL A 20 38.90 -33.87 -17.68
N TRP A 21 38.64 -33.41 -18.90
CA TRP A 21 38.17 -32.06 -19.18
C TRP A 21 36.78 -31.89 -18.54
N GLY A 22 36.77 -31.50 -17.26
CA GLY A 22 35.58 -30.99 -16.59
C GLY A 22 35.43 -29.53 -16.98
N GLY A 23 34.53 -29.25 -17.93
CA GLY A 23 34.04 -27.89 -18.18
C GLY A 23 33.41 -27.36 -16.90
N TRP A 24 34.07 -26.38 -16.27
CA TRP A 24 33.48 -25.57 -15.22
C TRP A 24 32.38 -24.74 -15.88
N THR A 25 31.14 -25.19 -15.80
CA THR A 25 30.00 -24.31 -15.99
C THR A 25 29.98 -23.35 -14.80
N SER A 26 30.61 -22.20 -15.00
CA SER A 26 30.51 -21.06 -14.11
C SER A 26 29.04 -20.72 -13.94
N ARG A 27 28.47 -21.11 -12.79
CA ARG A 27 27.21 -20.55 -12.29
C ARG A 27 27.36 -19.02 -12.29
N PRO A 28 26.33 -18.26 -12.69
CA PRO A 28 26.40 -16.80 -12.59
C PRO A 28 26.71 -16.44 -11.14
N GLY A 29 27.83 -15.73 -10.93
CA GLY A 29 28.19 -15.18 -9.64
C GLY A 29 27.08 -14.23 -9.20
N TRP A 30 26.36 -14.63 -8.17
CA TRP A 30 25.52 -13.73 -7.39
C TRP A 30 26.48 -12.77 -6.70
N ALA A 31 26.37 -11.47 -7.00
CA ALA A 31 27.13 -10.47 -6.27
C ALA A 31 26.69 -10.53 -4.80
N GLN A 32 27.58 -10.97 -3.92
CA GLN A 32 27.45 -10.75 -2.48
C GLN A 32 27.32 -9.25 -2.26
N ALA A 33 26.26 -8.83 -1.56
CA ALA A 33 26.21 -7.47 -1.02
C ALA A 33 27.44 -7.26 -0.13
N PRO A 34 28.06 -6.06 -0.12
CA PRO A 34 29.20 -5.79 0.74
C PRO A 34 28.82 -6.10 2.20
N GLU A 35 29.69 -6.84 2.86
CA GLU A 35 29.49 -7.57 4.12
C GLU A 35 29.32 -6.68 5.36
N SER A 36 28.98 -5.38 5.23
CA SER A 36 29.07 -4.41 6.33
C SER A 36 27.98 -3.32 6.38
N ALA A 37 26.90 -3.38 5.59
CA ALA A 37 25.82 -2.39 5.68
C ALA A 37 24.74 -2.85 6.69
N PRO A 38 24.29 -2.00 7.63
CA PRO A 38 23.23 -2.36 8.56
C PRO A 38 21.93 -2.67 7.80
N LEU A 39 21.09 -3.53 8.39
CA LEU A 39 19.75 -3.79 7.86
C LEU A 39 18.93 -2.51 7.88
N ARG A 40 18.42 -2.10 6.71
CA ARG A 40 17.53 -0.92 6.63
C ARG A 40 16.09 -1.35 6.87
N VAL A 41 15.47 -0.76 7.89
CA VAL A 41 14.08 -1.04 8.27
C VAL A 41 13.18 0.12 7.86
N PHE A 42 12.16 -0.17 7.05
CA PHE A 42 11.14 0.80 6.66
C PHE A 42 9.80 0.40 7.26
N ILE A 43 9.08 1.38 7.82
CA ILE A 43 7.75 1.17 8.38
C ILE A 43 6.71 1.70 7.39
N LEU A 44 5.77 0.87 6.99
CA LEU A 44 4.67 1.21 6.08
C LEU A 44 3.35 1.09 6.86
N ALA A 45 2.70 2.20 7.16
CA ALA A 45 1.50 2.21 8.00
C ALA A 45 0.33 2.96 7.38
N GLY A 46 -0.89 2.54 7.73
CA GLY A 46 -2.10 3.25 7.33
C GLY A 46 -3.35 2.40 7.32
N GLN A 47 -4.23 2.65 6.35
CA GLN A 47 -5.51 1.93 6.21
C GLN A 47 -5.54 1.01 4.99
N SER A 48 -6.72 0.74 4.43
CA SER A 48 -6.93 -0.15 3.29
C SER A 48 -6.08 0.15 2.04
N ASN A 49 -5.79 1.42 1.77
CA ASN A 49 -4.91 1.78 0.64
C ASN A 49 -3.44 1.42 0.88
N MET A 50 -2.99 1.40 2.14
CA MET A 50 -1.70 0.80 2.53
C MET A 50 -1.80 -0.73 2.59
N GLN A 51 -2.93 -1.30 3.03
CA GLN A 51 -3.12 -2.77 2.98
C GLN A 51 -2.89 -3.26 1.56
N GLY A 52 -3.51 -2.60 0.57
CA GLY A 52 -3.33 -2.90 -0.84
C GLY A 52 -4.44 -3.76 -1.42
N HIS A 53 -5.30 -3.15 -2.23
CA HIS A 53 -6.45 -3.83 -2.82
C HIS A 53 -6.34 -4.07 -4.33
N ALA A 54 -5.15 -3.85 -4.92
CA ALA A 54 -4.92 -4.11 -6.32
C ALA A 54 -4.69 -5.60 -6.56
N GLN A 55 -5.57 -6.27 -7.31
CA GLN A 55 -5.36 -7.67 -7.63
C GLN A 55 -4.19 -7.83 -8.58
N VAL A 56 -3.42 -8.91 -8.39
CA VAL A 56 -2.31 -9.29 -9.28
C VAL A 56 -2.75 -9.43 -10.74
N SER A 57 -4.01 -9.86 -10.97
CA SER A 57 -4.63 -9.96 -12.29
C SER A 57 -4.66 -8.65 -13.09
N THR A 58 -4.51 -7.49 -12.43
CA THR A 58 -4.47 -6.18 -13.08
C THR A 58 -3.06 -5.75 -13.52
N ILE A 59 -2.00 -6.50 -13.14
CA ILE A 59 -0.61 -6.17 -13.53
C ILE A 59 -0.43 -6.15 -15.06
N PRO A 60 -0.89 -7.15 -15.85
CA PRO A 60 -0.70 -7.10 -17.30
C PRO A 60 -1.32 -5.86 -17.96
N ALA A 61 -2.42 -5.34 -17.40
CA ALA A 61 -3.10 -4.16 -17.93
C ALA A 61 -2.30 -2.85 -17.77
N MET A 62 -1.26 -2.85 -16.93
CA MET A 62 -0.33 -1.72 -16.80
C MET A 62 0.32 -1.33 -18.13
N GLN A 63 0.42 -2.27 -19.09
CA GLN A 63 0.99 -2.01 -20.41
C GLN A 63 0.25 -0.91 -21.19
N TRP A 64 -1.02 -0.67 -20.87
CA TRP A 64 -1.84 0.35 -21.55
C TRP A 64 -1.77 1.72 -20.89
N ASN A 65 -1.26 1.80 -19.66
CA ASN A 65 -1.03 3.06 -18.96
C ASN A 65 0.40 3.54 -19.26
N PRO A 66 0.61 4.64 -20.01
CA PRO A 66 1.94 5.07 -20.43
C PRO A 66 2.91 5.35 -19.28
N GLN A 67 2.41 5.77 -18.11
CA GLN A 67 3.24 6.06 -16.95
C GLN A 67 3.60 4.80 -16.16
N ALA A 68 2.71 3.80 -16.14
CA ALA A 68 2.91 2.55 -15.43
C ALA A 68 3.59 1.45 -16.27
N ALA A 69 3.44 1.47 -17.59
CA ALA A 69 3.99 0.46 -18.50
C ALA A 69 5.51 0.27 -18.35
N PRO A 70 6.34 1.33 -18.19
CA PRO A 70 7.78 1.15 -17.96
C PRO A 70 8.14 0.41 -16.69
N LEU A 71 7.23 0.34 -15.70
CA LEU A 71 7.45 -0.36 -14.42
C LEU A 71 7.36 -1.88 -14.58
N LEU A 72 6.70 -2.38 -15.63
CA LEU A 72 6.53 -3.81 -15.87
C LEU A 72 7.88 -4.55 -15.99
N LYS A 73 8.90 -3.91 -16.55
CA LYS A 73 10.25 -4.49 -16.67
C LYS A 73 10.90 -4.77 -15.30
N ASP A 74 10.50 -4.03 -14.28
CA ASP A 74 11.03 -4.15 -12.92
C ASP A 74 10.17 -5.09 -12.05
N ILE A 75 8.89 -5.27 -12.43
CA ILE A 75 7.90 -6.10 -11.75
C ILE A 75 7.94 -7.55 -12.25
N LEU A 76 8.07 -7.76 -13.56
CA LEU A 76 8.02 -9.08 -14.16
C LEU A 76 9.40 -9.73 -14.20
N GLY A 77 9.46 -11.01 -13.84
CA GLY A 77 10.62 -11.88 -14.04
C GLY A 77 10.74 -12.37 -15.49
N PRO A 78 11.79 -13.15 -15.80
CA PRO A 78 12.01 -13.73 -17.13
C PRO A 78 10.88 -14.64 -17.61
N ASP A 79 10.09 -15.19 -16.69
CA ASP A 79 8.91 -16.03 -16.94
C ASP A 79 7.62 -15.23 -17.18
N GLY A 80 7.71 -13.89 -17.18
CA GLY A 80 6.56 -13.00 -17.32
C GLY A 80 5.66 -12.94 -16.09
N GLN A 81 6.06 -13.51 -14.94
CA GLN A 81 5.33 -13.45 -13.69
C GLN A 81 5.90 -12.38 -12.75
N PRO A 82 5.10 -11.83 -11.81
CA PRO A 82 5.61 -10.91 -10.80
C PRO A 82 6.75 -11.53 -9.98
N ARG A 83 7.92 -10.89 -9.95
CA ARG A 83 9.10 -11.42 -9.27
C ARG A 83 9.05 -11.17 -7.76
N ALA A 84 9.75 -12.01 -7.01
CA ALA A 84 10.14 -11.66 -5.64
C ALA A 84 11.32 -10.68 -5.66
N CYS A 85 11.38 -9.78 -4.67
CA CYS A 85 12.58 -9.00 -4.39
C CYS A 85 13.70 -9.94 -3.93
N GLN A 86 14.94 -9.55 -4.16
CA GLN A 86 16.11 -10.32 -3.77
C GLN A 86 16.57 -10.04 -2.32
N ARG A 87 16.58 -8.80 -1.90
CA ARG A 87 17.13 -8.33 -0.63
C ARG A 87 16.10 -7.66 0.26
N VAL A 88 14.82 -7.89 0.00
CA VAL A 88 13.72 -7.26 0.76
C VAL A 88 12.86 -8.34 1.40
N TRP A 89 12.71 -8.24 2.71
CA TRP A 89 11.79 -9.03 3.53
C TRP A 89 10.70 -8.14 4.08
N ILE A 90 9.59 -8.75 4.44
CA ILE A 90 8.44 -8.03 5.00
C ILE A 90 7.83 -8.82 6.15
N SER A 91 7.47 -8.11 7.21
CA SER A 91 6.44 -8.51 8.17
C SER A 91 5.22 -7.62 7.95
N SER A 92 4.04 -8.22 7.80
CA SER A 92 2.79 -7.50 7.52
C SER A 92 1.69 -7.91 8.49
N LEU A 93 1.27 -6.99 9.34
CA LEU A 93 0.13 -7.14 10.24
C LEU A 93 -1.07 -6.33 9.73
N GLY A 94 -2.27 -6.90 9.89
CA GLY A 94 -3.54 -6.25 9.58
C GLY A 94 -4.00 -6.39 8.12
N SER A 95 -3.14 -6.83 7.20
CA SER A 95 -3.57 -7.19 5.83
C SER A 95 -4.21 -8.59 5.76
N SER A 96 -4.07 -9.40 6.81
CA SER A 96 -4.69 -10.71 7.04
C SER A 96 -5.03 -10.86 8.52
N ASP A 97 -5.73 -11.94 8.89
CA ASP A 97 -6.11 -12.24 10.28
C ASP A 97 -4.90 -12.45 11.20
N THR A 98 -3.79 -12.93 10.64
CA THR A 98 -2.50 -13.11 11.32
C THR A 98 -1.39 -12.34 10.62
N GLU A 99 -0.26 -12.17 11.30
CA GLU A 99 0.97 -11.65 10.69
C GLU A 99 1.40 -12.54 9.50
N LYS A 100 1.74 -11.91 8.38
CA LYS A 100 2.35 -12.56 7.23
C LYS A 100 3.79 -12.11 7.09
N ILE A 101 4.72 -13.05 6.99
CA ILE A 101 6.15 -12.79 6.84
C ILE A 101 6.72 -13.45 5.58
N GLY A 102 7.85 -12.93 5.08
CA GLY A 102 8.65 -13.58 4.05
C GLY A 102 9.40 -12.61 3.16
N ARG A 103 10.07 -13.15 2.15
CA ARG A 103 10.68 -12.32 1.09
C ARG A 103 9.58 -11.58 0.35
N LEU A 104 9.77 -10.29 0.10
CA LEU A 104 8.75 -9.44 -0.51
C LEU A 104 8.43 -9.91 -1.93
N THR A 105 7.15 -10.21 -2.16
CA THR A 105 6.58 -10.56 -3.47
C THR A 105 5.12 -10.12 -3.49
N VAL A 106 4.37 -10.47 -4.52
CA VAL A 106 2.92 -10.25 -4.55
C VAL A 106 2.19 -11.04 -3.45
N GLY A 107 0.98 -10.61 -3.10
CA GLY A 107 0.15 -11.30 -2.12
C GLY A 107 0.38 -10.86 -0.67
N PHE A 108 1.20 -9.85 -0.41
CA PHE A 108 1.20 -9.13 0.87
C PHE A 108 0.13 -8.03 0.95
N GLY A 109 -0.66 -7.84 -0.11
CA GLY A 109 -1.84 -6.99 -0.10
C GLY A 109 -2.94 -7.48 0.86
N ALA A 110 -4.06 -6.75 0.91
CA ALA A 110 -5.24 -7.13 1.67
C ALA A 110 -5.73 -8.55 1.29
N ALA A 111 -5.97 -9.39 2.28
CA ALA A 111 -6.43 -10.76 2.13
C ALA A 111 -7.75 -10.85 1.34
N GLY A 112 -7.97 -12.00 0.70
CA GLY A 112 -9.17 -12.30 -0.07
C GLY A 112 -8.91 -13.43 -1.06
N LYS A 113 -9.88 -13.66 -1.95
CA LYS A 113 -9.83 -14.79 -2.90
C LYS A 113 -8.62 -14.73 -3.83
N GLU A 114 -8.33 -13.55 -4.37
CA GLU A 114 -7.20 -13.31 -5.28
C GLU A 114 -6.04 -12.65 -4.53
N PRO A 115 -4.78 -12.98 -4.86
CA PRO A 115 -3.62 -12.29 -4.32
C PRO A 115 -3.64 -10.83 -4.75
N LYS A 116 -3.25 -9.95 -3.83
CA LYS A 116 -3.23 -8.50 -4.03
C LYS A 116 -1.88 -7.90 -3.69
N ILE A 117 -1.66 -6.69 -4.18
CA ILE A 117 -0.54 -5.83 -3.84
C ILE A 117 -1.05 -4.52 -3.25
N GLY A 118 -0.28 -3.98 -2.31
CA GLY A 118 -0.33 -2.57 -1.94
C GLY A 118 0.90 -1.83 -2.47
N PRO A 119 1.17 -0.64 -1.92
CA PRO A 119 2.34 0.13 -2.32
C PRO A 119 3.63 -0.55 -1.86
N GLU A 120 3.57 -1.50 -0.90
CA GLU A 120 4.76 -2.19 -0.38
C GLU A 120 5.55 -2.90 -1.47
N TYR A 121 4.87 -3.44 -2.49
CA TYR A 121 5.52 -4.30 -3.47
C TYR A 121 6.48 -3.51 -4.35
N THR A 122 5.99 -2.43 -4.98
CA THR A 122 6.87 -1.58 -5.79
C THR A 122 7.74 -0.66 -4.94
N PHE A 123 7.31 -0.29 -3.73
CA PHE A 123 8.19 0.37 -2.77
C PHE A 123 9.45 -0.46 -2.55
N GLY A 124 9.32 -1.73 -2.18
CA GLY A 124 10.47 -2.60 -1.96
C GLY A 124 11.29 -2.87 -3.21
N ILE A 125 10.67 -3.04 -4.39
CA ILE A 125 11.40 -3.18 -5.67
C ILE A 125 12.31 -1.97 -5.92
N TYR A 126 11.81 -0.76 -5.72
CA TYR A 126 12.59 0.45 -6.02
C TYR A 126 13.58 0.79 -4.91
N ILE A 127 13.25 0.54 -3.64
CA ILE A 127 14.23 0.62 -2.54
C ILE A 127 15.41 -0.34 -2.78
N GLU A 128 15.15 -1.60 -3.17
CA GLU A 128 16.20 -2.57 -3.51
C GLU A 128 17.11 -2.10 -4.65
N LYS A 129 16.56 -1.38 -5.63
CA LYS A 129 17.32 -0.84 -6.76
C LYS A 129 18.18 0.36 -6.37
N HIS A 130 17.68 1.20 -5.48
CA HIS A 130 18.35 2.43 -5.06
C HIS A 130 19.37 2.19 -3.94
N LEU A 131 19.16 1.17 -3.11
CA LEU A 131 19.91 0.93 -1.89
C LEU A 131 20.62 -0.42 -1.90
N ASP A 132 21.88 -0.40 -1.50
CA ASP A 132 22.65 -1.61 -1.20
C ASP A 132 22.26 -2.20 0.17
N GLY A 133 22.58 -3.48 0.37
CA GLY A 133 22.34 -4.20 1.62
C GLY A 133 20.92 -4.81 1.74
N PRO A 134 20.67 -5.53 2.84
CA PRO A 134 19.37 -6.11 3.13
C PRO A 134 18.38 -5.04 3.60
N VAL A 135 17.10 -5.29 3.34
CA VAL A 135 15.98 -4.40 3.66
C VAL A 135 14.87 -5.19 4.35
N LEU A 136 14.31 -4.62 5.41
CA LEU A 136 13.11 -5.11 6.07
C LEU A 136 12.00 -4.07 5.99
N ILE A 137 10.82 -4.49 5.54
CA ILE A 137 9.59 -3.70 5.62
C ILE A 137 8.76 -4.22 6.78
N ILE A 138 8.36 -3.33 7.68
CA ILE A 138 7.35 -3.60 8.71
C ILE A 138 6.07 -2.89 8.28
N LYS A 139 5.07 -3.65 7.82
CA LYS A 139 3.78 -3.13 7.38
C LYS A 139 2.71 -3.32 8.44
N THR A 140 2.03 -2.25 8.82
CA THR A 140 0.93 -2.24 9.78
C THR A 140 -0.26 -1.47 9.21
N ALA A 141 -1.22 -2.18 8.64
CA ALA A 141 -2.31 -1.53 7.91
C ALA A 141 -3.66 -2.20 8.15
N TRP A 142 -4.69 -1.41 8.43
CA TRP A 142 -6.03 -1.90 8.74
C TRP A 142 -7.12 -1.09 8.06
N GLY A 143 -8.00 -1.76 7.31
CA GLY A 143 -9.13 -1.12 6.65
C GLY A 143 -10.07 -0.42 7.64
N GLY A 144 -10.61 0.72 7.22
CA GLY A 144 -11.63 1.44 7.99
C GLY A 144 -11.12 2.12 9.26
N LYS A 145 -9.82 2.46 9.32
CA LYS A 145 -9.20 3.13 10.47
C LYS A 145 -8.88 4.58 10.19
N SER A 146 -9.17 5.43 11.17
CA SER A 146 -8.97 6.87 11.09
C SER A 146 -7.79 7.38 11.92
N LEU A 147 -7.28 8.55 11.56
CA LEU A 147 -6.31 9.27 12.38
C LEU A 147 -6.99 9.94 13.58
N HIS A 148 -8.19 10.48 13.41
CA HIS A 148 -8.90 11.15 14.50
C HIS A 148 -9.21 10.24 15.69
N THR A 149 -9.36 8.92 15.50
CA THR A 149 -9.64 7.95 16.57
C THR A 149 -8.65 6.80 16.63
N ASP A 150 -8.59 5.94 15.61
CA ASP A 150 -7.92 4.63 15.73
C ASP A 150 -6.39 4.78 15.87
N PHE A 151 -5.80 5.62 15.03
CA PHE A 151 -4.38 5.98 15.04
C PHE A 151 -4.10 7.27 15.80
N ARG A 152 -5.05 7.73 16.62
CA ARG A 152 -4.91 9.00 17.34
C ARG A 152 -3.64 8.96 18.20
N PRO A 153 -2.71 9.91 17.98
CA PRO A 153 -1.43 9.92 18.68
C PRO A 153 -1.63 10.23 20.18
N PRO A 154 -0.92 9.52 21.09
CA PRO A 154 -1.03 9.72 22.53
C PRO A 154 -0.92 11.18 23.00
N SER A 155 -0.01 11.96 22.43
CA SER A 155 0.21 13.37 22.82
C SER A 155 -0.93 14.31 22.42
N ALA A 156 -1.87 13.86 21.57
CA ALA A 156 -3.09 14.61 21.24
C ALA A 156 -4.28 14.31 22.16
N GLY A 157 -4.08 13.49 23.20
CA GLY A 157 -5.14 13.04 24.11
C GLY A 157 -6.15 12.09 23.45
N PRO A 158 -7.17 11.62 24.17
CA PRO A 158 -8.27 10.84 23.57
C PRO A 158 -9.10 11.70 22.60
N TYR A 159 -9.95 11.05 21.79
CA TYR A 159 -10.93 11.77 20.97
C TYR A 159 -11.94 12.48 21.87
N GLU A 160 -12.24 13.73 21.55
CA GLU A 160 -13.20 14.57 22.24
C GLU A 160 -14.36 14.91 21.31
N PHE A 161 -15.59 14.79 21.83
CA PHE A 161 -16.80 15.15 21.08
C PHE A 161 -17.06 16.65 21.19
N THR A 162 -17.53 17.27 20.11
CA THR A 162 -18.03 18.64 20.18
C THR A 162 -19.42 18.69 20.83
N PRO A 163 -19.83 19.83 21.42
CA PRO A 163 -21.19 19.99 21.95
C PRO A 163 -22.27 19.63 20.92
N GLU A 164 -22.10 20.01 19.66
CA GLU A 164 -23.06 19.74 18.59
C GLU A 164 -23.18 18.23 18.31
N GLN A 165 -22.08 17.48 18.38
CA GLN A 165 -22.11 16.03 18.24
C GLN A 165 -22.89 15.38 19.38
N LEU A 166 -22.70 15.84 20.61
CA LEU A 166 -23.41 15.34 21.78
C LEU A 166 -24.91 15.61 21.66
N GLU A 167 -25.32 16.83 21.29
CA GLU A 167 -26.73 17.18 21.05
C GLU A 167 -27.37 16.33 19.95
N VAL A 168 -26.63 15.98 18.88
CA VAL A 168 -27.14 15.08 17.83
C VAL A 168 -27.34 13.66 18.35
N LEU A 169 -26.44 13.17 19.21
CA LEU A 169 -26.56 11.85 19.83
C LEU A 169 -27.75 11.79 20.79
N GLU A 170 -27.92 12.82 21.62
CA GLU A 170 -29.06 12.96 22.54
C GLU A 170 -30.39 12.99 21.79
N ARG A 171 -30.51 13.83 20.75
CA ARG A 171 -31.72 13.90 19.92
C ARG A 171 -32.06 12.58 19.23
N ARG A 172 -31.07 11.71 19.01
CA ARG A 172 -31.26 10.37 18.43
C ARG A 172 -31.54 9.30 19.49
N GLY A 173 -31.69 9.69 20.75
CA GLY A 173 -31.93 8.77 21.87
C GLY A 173 -30.77 7.79 22.09
N LYS A 174 -29.54 8.20 21.79
CA LYS A 174 -28.35 7.36 21.98
C LYS A 174 -27.82 7.50 23.40
N ASP A 175 -27.20 6.43 23.90
CA ASP A 175 -26.46 6.45 25.15
C ASP A 175 -25.14 7.21 24.95
N VAL A 176 -25.16 8.50 25.28
CA VAL A 176 -24.02 9.40 25.10
C VAL A 176 -22.84 8.98 25.97
N GLN A 177 -23.09 8.56 27.21
CA GLN A 177 -22.04 8.17 28.14
C GLN A 177 -21.29 6.94 27.63
N GLN A 178 -22.03 5.92 27.19
CA GLN A 178 -21.43 4.72 26.61
C GLN A 178 -20.64 5.05 25.33
N ILE A 179 -21.19 5.87 24.43
CA ILE A 179 -20.51 6.26 23.19
C ILE A 179 -19.21 7.02 23.47
N GLN A 180 -19.21 7.92 24.46
CA GLN A 180 -18.00 8.62 24.88
C GLN A 180 -16.97 7.66 25.47
N ALA A 181 -17.39 6.73 26.34
CA ALA A 181 -16.51 5.73 26.92
C ALA A 181 -15.89 4.83 25.84
N ASP A 182 -16.69 4.34 24.90
CA ASP A 182 -16.24 3.48 23.79
C ASP A 182 -15.25 4.23 22.89
N ARG A 183 -15.54 5.49 22.56
CA ARG A 183 -14.67 6.31 21.72
C ARG A 183 -13.34 6.62 22.40
N LYS A 184 -13.37 6.90 23.72
CA LYS A 184 -12.16 7.09 24.53
C LYS A 184 -11.32 5.80 24.57
N ALA A 185 -11.95 4.64 24.76
CA ALA A 185 -11.26 3.35 24.76
C ALA A 185 -10.66 2.99 23.39
N ALA A 186 -11.35 3.33 22.30
CA ALA A 186 -10.86 3.12 20.94
C ALA A 186 -9.70 4.06 20.55
N SER A 187 -9.59 5.23 21.19
CA SER A 187 -8.61 6.26 20.84
C SER A 187 -7.17 5.75 20.97
N GLY A 188 -6.44 5.81 19.86
CA GLY A 188 -5.03 5.40 19.77
C GLY A 188 -4.80 3.90 19.87
N ARG A 189 -5.85 3.06 19.80
CA ARG A 189 -5.69 1.59 19.87
C ARG A 189 -4.80 1.07 18.73
N PHE A 190 -5.02 1.52 17.50
CA PHE A 190 -4.24 1.06 16.34
C PHE A 190 -2.89 1.73 16.24
N TYR A 191 -2.74 2.94 16.79
CA TYR A 191 -1.42 3.53 17.03
C TYR A 191 -0.56 2.62 17.91
N ARG A 192 -1.08 2.21 19.07
CA ARG A 192 -0.36 1.32 19.99
C ARG A 192 -0.05 -0.04 19.35
N LEU A 193 -1.03 -0.67 18.69
CA LEU A 193 -0.81 -1.93 17.96
C LEU A 193 0.27 -1.81 16.88
N MET A 194 0.36 -0.67 16.19
CA MET A 194 1.42 -0.41 15.22
C MET A 194 2.79 -0.36 15.90
N ILE A 195 2.95 0.45 16.94
CA ILE A 195 4.22 0.58 17.67
C ILE A 195 4.63 -0.75 18.30
N ASP A 196 3.68 -1.47 18.91
CA ASP A 196 3.91 -2.78 19.52
C ASP A 196 4.40 -3.79 18.47
N HIS A 197 3.78 -3.81 17.28
CA HIS A 197 4.21 -4.70 16.20
C HIS A 197 5.60 -4.34 15.65
N VAL A 198 5.89 -3.05 15.52
CA VAL A 198 7.24 -2.60 15.13
C VAL A 198 8.26 -3.08 16.15
N ARG A 199 8.04 -2.85 17.44
CA ARG A 199 8.94 -3.33 18.52
C ARG A 199 9.06 -4.85 18.54
N PHE A 200 7.95 -5.57 18.34
CA PHE A 200 7.95 -7.03 18.27
C PHE A 200 8.86 -7.54 17.15
N VAL A 201 8.72 -7.03 15.93
CA VAL A 201 9.57 -7.44 14.80
C VAL A 201 11.03 -7.06 15.03
N LEU A 202 11.30 -5.87 15.57
CA LEU A 202 12.68 -5.43 15.86
C LEU A 202 13.35 -6.24 16.97
N SER A 203 12.58 -6.83 17.88
CA SER A 203 13.11 -7.71 18.94
C SER A 203 13.49 -9.11 18.45
N ASP A 204 13.01 -9.51 17.27
CA ASP A 204 13.23 -10.83 16.68
C ASP A 204 13.26 -10.73 15.13
N ILE A 205 14.29 -10.01 14.64
CA ILE A 205 14.43 -9.70 13.20
C ILE A 205 14.74 -10.97 12.39
N GLU A 206 15.57 -11.88 12.92
CA GLU A 206 16.00 -13.11 12.22
C GLU A 206 14.82 -13.98 11.79
N ARG A 207 13.74 -14.00 12.59
CA ARG A 207 12.47 -14.67 12.25
C ARG A 207 11.88 -14.19 10.92
N VAL A 208 12.05 -12.91 10.59
CA VAL A 208 11.47 -12.28 9.39
C VAL A 208 12.48 -12.18 8.26
N CYS A 209 13.73 -11.83 8.58
CA CYS A 209 14.83 -11.64 7.65
C CYS A 209 15.99 -12.60 8.01
N PRO A 210 16.00 -13.83 7.48
CA PRO A 210 17.04 -14.83 7.81
C PRO A 210 18.46 -14.46 7.39
N GLN A 211 18.63 -13.42 6.56
CA GLN A 211 19.94 -12.88 6.16
C GLN A 211 20.43 -11.77 7.09
N TYR A 212 19.67 -11.45 8.15
CA TYR A 212 20.09 -10.48 9.15
C TYR A 212 21.26 -11.04 9.95
N ASP A 213 22.34 -10.25 10.03
CA ASP A 213 23.45 -10.49 10.94
C ASP A 213 23.31 -9.53 12.14
N PRO A 214 23.06 -10.04 13.36
CA PRO A 214 22.99 -9.20 14.56
C PRO A 214 24.23 -8.34 14.80
N ALA A 215 25.41 -8.75 14.31
CA ALA A 215 26.64 -7.96 14.44
C ALA A 215 26.62 -6.70 13.56
N GLN A 216 25.87 -6.70 12.45
CA GLN A 216 25.70 -5.52 11.57
C GLN A 216 24.67 -4.52 12.13
N GLY A 217 23.77 -4.97 13.00
CA GLY A 217 22.68 -4.17 13.54
C GLY A 217 21.69 -3.70 12.47
N TYR A 218 20.75 -2.85 12.87
CA TYR A 218 19.73 -2.28 11.98
C TYR A 218 19.60 -0.78 12.16
N GLU A 219 19.05 -0.13 11.13
CA GLU A 219 18.70 1.29 11.11
C GLU A 219 17.22 1.43 10.77
N LEU A 220 16.47 2.23 11.54
CA LEU A 220 15.16 2.72 11.12
C LEU A 220 15.33 3.78 10.04
N ALA A 221 15.22 3.35 8.78
CA ALA A 221 15.56 4.16 7.61
C ALA A 221 14.42 5.10 7.18
N GLY A 222 13.17 4.81 7.56
CA GLY A 222 12.07 5.72 7.31
C GLY A 222 10.68 5.15 7.55
N PHE A 223 9.70 6.04 7.49
CA PHE A 223 8.29 5.77 7.69
C PHE A 223 7.47 6.26 6.51
N VAL A 224 6.51 5.45 6.05
CA VAL A 224 5.54 5.81 5.02
C VAL A 224 4.14 5.72 5.62
N TRP A 225 3.45 6.86 5.69
CA TRP A 225 2.06 6.95 6.13
C TRP A 225 1.12 7.06 4.94
N PHE A 226 0.21 6.09 4.77
CA PHE A 226 -0.80 6.14 3.72
C PHE A 226 -2.20 5.83 4.25
N GLN A 227 -2.84 6.89 4.72
CA GLN A 227 -4.17 6.87 5.31
C GLN A 227 -4.96 8.12 4.92
N GLY A 228 -6.28 8.13 5.12
CA GLY A 228 -7.00 9.41 5.15
C GLY A 228 -8.46 9.33 4.74
N TRP A 229 -8.87 8.29 4.01
CA TRP A 229 -10.25 8.18 3.51
C TRP A 229 -11.29 8.33 4.62
N ASN A 230 -11.06 7.65 5.76
CA ASN A 230 -12.03 7.64 6.86
C ASN A 230 -12.15 8.99 7.56
N ASP A 231 -11.06 9.76 7.66
CA ASP A 231 -11.11 11.13 8.15
C ASP A 231 -11.81 12.03 7.13
N MET A 232 -11.48 11.91 5.84
CA MET A 232 -12.10 12.71 4.77
C MET A 232 -13.64 12.58 4.73
N VAL A 233 -14.17 11.37 4.93
CA VAL A 233 -15.62 11.12 4.85
C VAL A 233 -16.37 11.36 6.16
N ASP A 234 -15.68 11.56 7.29
CA ASP A 234 -16.32 11.80 8.59
C ASP A 234 -16.76 13.27 8.76
N SER A 235 -18.03 13.56 8.43
CA SER A 235 -18.62 14.89 8.64
C SER A 235 -18.91 15.21 10.09
N GLY A 236 -18.95 14.20 10.95
CA GLY A 236 -19.10 14.43 12.37
C GLY A 236 -17.86 15.11 12.90
N THR A 237 -16.69 14.50 12.67
CA THR A 237 -15.39 15.03 13.11
C THR A 237 -15.01 16.29 12.32
N TYR A 238 -15.33 16.35 11.03
CA TYR A 238 -14.99 17.46 10.14
C TYR A 238 -16.24 18.11 9.54
N PRO A 239 -17.01 18.90 10.32
CA PRO A 239 -18.30 19.45 9.89
C PRO A 239 -18.17 20.54 8.81
N HIS A 240 -17.02 21.23 8.74
CA HIS A 240 -16.73 22.31 7.79
C HIS A 240 -15.74 21.89 6.71
N ARG A 241 -15.64 20.59 6.42
CA ARG A 241 -14.66 19.99 5.49
C ARG A 241 -14.64 20.55 4.06
N ASP A 242 -15.74 21.15 3.62
CA ASP A 242 -15.86 21.80 2.31
C ASP A 242 -15.30 23.22 2.29
N GLN A 243 -14.98 23.79 3.45
CA GLN A 243 -14.39 25.12 3.61
C GLN A 243 -12.86 25.06 3.78
N PRO A 244 -12.13 26.13 3.43
CA PRO A 244 -10.70 26.23 3.74
C PRO A 244 -10.46 25.94 5.21
N LYS A 245 -9.38 25.20 5.53
CA LYS A 245 -9.04 24.77 6.91
C LYS A 245 -10.04 23.82 7.58
N GLY A 246 -11.03 23.31 6.85
CA GLY A 246 -12.00 22.34 7.36
C GLY A 246 -11.42 21.02 7.88
N PHE A 247 -10.12 20.78 7.65
CA PHE A 247 -9.36 19.61 8.09
C PHE A 247 -8.11 19.96 8.90
N ASP A 248 -7.99 21.18 9.47
CA ASP A 248 -6.82 21.58 10.27
C ASP A 248 -6.54 20.62 11.43
N GLU A 249 -7.59 20.03 12.02
CA GLU A 249 -7.44 18.99 13.04
C GLU A 249 -6.71 17.75 12.51
N TYR A 250 -6.91 17.37 11.24
CA TYR A 250 -6.14 16.29 10.63
C TYR A 250 -4.65 16.66 10.55
N SER A 251 -4.32 17.87 10.10
CA SER A 251 -2.93 18.36 10.06
C SER A 251 -2.29 18.37 11.45
N ARG A 252 -3.01 18.88 12.45
CA ARG A 252 -2.57 18.92 13.85
C ARG A 252 -2.26 17.52 14.36
N LEU A 253 -3.20 16.58 14.19
CA LEU A 253 -3.03 15.18 14.61
C LEU A 253 -1.90 14.49 13.86
N LEU A 254 -1.73 14.72 12.56
CA LEU A 254 -0.63 14.12 11.80
C LEU A 254 0.72 14.64 12.30
N GLY A 255 0.80 15.91 12.70
CA GLY A 255 1.96 16.48 13.38
C GLY A 255 2.28 15.78 14.71
N HIS A 256 1.28 15.56 15.57
CA HIS A 256 1.45 14.77 16.79
C HIS A 256 1.87 13.33 16.49
N PHE A 257 1.28 12.71 15.48
CA PHE A 257 1.61 11.34 15.06
C PHE A 257 3.07 11.20 14.65
N ILE A 258 3.59 12.12 13.85
CA ILE A 258 5.01 12.11 13.45
C ILE A 258 5.91 12.25 14.69
N ARG A 259 5.60 13.17 15.60
CA ARG A 259 6.40 13.37 16.83
C ARG A 259 6.36 12.15 17.74
N ASP A 260 5.19 11.57 17.97
CA ASP A 260 5.01 10.44 18.85
C ASP A 260 5.67 9.18 18.28
N VAL A 261 5.54 8.91 16.97
CA VAL A 261 6.25 7.79 16.32
C VAL A 261 7.76 7.91 16.51
N ARG A 262 8.31 9.12 16.29
CA ARG A 262 9.74 9.38 16.48
C ARG A 262 10.17 9.18 17.93
N SER A 263 9.37 9.65 18.88
CA SER A 263 9.64 9.47 20.31
C SER A 263 9.55 8.00 20.74
N ASP A 264 8.52 7.29 20.33
CA ASP A 264 8.27 5.90 20.74
C ASP A 264 9.28 4.91 20.13
N LEU A 265 9.85 5.26 18.98
CA LEU A 265 10.89 4.48 18.30
C LEU A 265 12.31 5.00 18.56
N ASP A 266 12.47 5.98 19.44
CA ASP A 266 13.75 6.63 19.78
C ASP A 266 14.56 7.06 18.53
N CYS A 267 13.86 7.63 17.55
CA CYS A 267 14.42 8.05 16.27
C CYS A 267 13.92 9.47 15.93
N PRO A 268 14.45 10.52 16.59
CA PRO A 268 13.95 11.90 16.49
C PRO A 268 13.98 12.46 15.07
N ASP A 269 14.86 11.94 14.22
CA ASP A 269 15.02 12.37 12.83
C ASP A 269 14.52 11.33 11.82
N LEU A 270 13.65 10.38 12.20
CA LEU A 270 13.11 9.39 11.28
C LEU A 270 12.49 10.07 10.03
N PRO A 271 12.97 9.77 8.80
CA PRO A 271 12.40 10.30 7.58
C PRO A 271 10.95 9.87 7.40
N PHE A 272 10.09 10.80 6.97
CA PHE A 272 8.66 10.56 6.88
C PHE A 272 8.11 10.90 5.50
N VAL A 273 7.48 9.92 4.85
CA VAL A 273 6.72 10.12 3.61
C VAL A 273 5.23 10.10 3.95
N ILE A 274 4.53 11.18 3.61
CA ILE A 274 3.08 11.28 3.71
C ILE A 274 2.48 11.00 2.33
N GLY A 275 1.79 9.87 2.18
CA GLY A 275 0.98 9.58 1.01
C GLY A 275 -0.31 10.38 1.04
N VAL A 276 -0.35 11.51 0.34
CA VAL A 276 -1.55 12.35 0.23
C VAL A 276 -2.59 11.64 -0.63
N LEU A 277 -3.82 11.53 -0.12
CA LEU A 277 -4.92 10.78 -0.74
C LEU A 277 -5.26 11.28 -2.16
N GLY A 278 -5.08 10.43 -3.15
CA GLY A 278 -5.27 10.73 -4.56
C GLY A 278 -6.55 10.18 -5.19
N VAL A 279 -7.49 9.64 -4.40
CA VAL A 279 -8.70 9.01 -4.92
C VAL A 279 -9.46 9.96 -5.83
N GLY A 280 -9.81 9.48 -7.03
CA GLY A 280 -10.52 10.25 -8.05
C GLY A 280 -9.63 11.10 -8.95
N GLY A 281 -8.32 11.18 -8.68
CA GLY A 281 -7.36 11.95 -9.48
C GLY A 281 -7.36 13.45 -9.17
N PRO A 282 -6.70 14.26 -10.00
CA PRO A 282 -6.59 15.71 -9.82
C PRO A 282 -7.98 16.39 -9.84
N THR A 283 -8.25 17.25 -8.86
CA THR A 283 -9.58 17.88 -8.65
C THR A 283 -9.95 18.90 -9.72
N ASP A 284 -8.95 19.49 -10.39
CA ASP A 284 -9.09 20.35 -11.57
C ASP A 284 -9.60 19.60 -12.80
N ARG A 285 -9.44 18.26 -12.84
CA ARG A 285 -9.91 17.38 -13.91
C ARG A 285 -11.24 16.69 -13.61
N TYR A 286 -11.96 17.10 -12.57
CA TYR A 286 -13.24 16.48 -12.22
C TYR A 286 -14.33 16.82 -13.25
N GLY A 287 -15.00 15.79 -13.74
CA GLY A 287 -16.21 15.94 -14.55
C GLY A 287 -17.41 16.44 -13.73
N PRO A 288 -18.55 16.76 -14.37
CA PRO A 288 -19.73 17.33 -13.74
C PRO A 288 -20.21 16.58 -12.49
N ASP A 289 -20.24 15.25 -12.54
CA ASP A 289 -20.72 14.39 -11.45
C ASP A 289 -19.84 14.43 -10.19
N LYS A 290 -18.58 14.85 -10.33
CA LYS A 290 -17.60 14.89 -9.24
C LYS A 290 -17.41 16.29 -8.66
N GLN A 291 -18.02 17.33 -9.23
CA GLN A 291 -17.85 18.72 -8.78
C GLN A 291 -18.23 18.91 -7.31
N ARG A 292 -19.26 18.20 -6.83
CA ARG A 292 -19.67 18.25 -5.40
C ARG A 292 -18.60 17.78 -4.42
N TYR A 293 -17.60 17.03 -4.87
CA TYR A 293 -16.51 16.51 -4.04
C TYR A 293 -15.24 17.36 -4.12
N LYS A 294 -15.17 18.31 -5.07
CA LYS A 294 -13.95 19.05 -5.42
C LYS A 294 -13.33 19.73 -4.19
N SER A 295 -14.11 20.53 -3.48
CA SER A 295 -13.63 21.27 -2.30
C SER A 295 -13.21 20.34 -1.18
N VAL A 296 -14.04 19.36 -0.83
CA VAL A 296 -13.72 18.39 0.25
C VAL A 296 -12.42 17.63 -0.04
N HIS A 297 -12.26 17.12 -1.26
CA HIS A 297 -11.05 16.39 -1.64
C HIS A 297 -9.83 17.29 -1.62
N GLN A 298 -9.92 18.49 -2.19
CA GLN A 298 -8.79 19.42 -2.23
C GLN A 298 -8.38 19.89 -0.83
N ASN A 299 -9.34 20.32 -0.01
CA ASN A 299 -9.09 20.75 1.36
C ASN A 299 -8.45 19.62 2.19
N PHE A 300 -8.91 18.38 2.01
CA PHE A 300 -8.32 17.25 2.71
C PHE A 300 -6.88 16.98 2.28
N ARG A 301 -6.61 16.99 0.97
CA ARG A 301 -5.27 16.79 0.41
C ARG A 301 -4.28 17.85 0.89
N ASP A 302 -4.72 19.10 0.96
CA ASP A 302 -3.91 20.20 1.45
C ASP A 302 -3.64 20.05 2.96
N ALA A 303 -4.63 19.64 3.75
CA ALA A 303 -4.43 19.34 5.17
C ALA A 303 -3.49 18.16 5.42
N MET A 304 -3.55 17.11 4.59
CA MET A 304 -2.59 16.00 4.65
C MET A 304 -1.17 16.44 4.33
N ALA A 305 -0.99 17.33 3.35
CA ALA A 305 0.33 17.80 2.92
C ALA A 305 0.96 18.82 3.88
N ALA A 306 0.14 19.62 4.56
CA ALA A 306 0.57 20.77 5.35
C ALA A 306 1.71 20.49 6.36
N PRO A 307 1.75 19.36 7.10
CA PRO A 307 2.85 19.08 8.01
C PRO A 307 4.23 19.05 7.35
N ALA A 308 4.34 18.64 6.07
CA ALA A 308 5.63 18.61 5.39
C ALA A 308 6.28 20.00 5.22
N ASP A 309 5.47 21.07 5.26
CA ASP A 309 5.93 22.45 5.11
C ASP A 309 6.27 23.14 6.44
N TRP A 310 5.93 22.51 7.58
CA TRP A 310 6.20 23.07 8.91
C TRP A 310 7.71 23.21 9.17
N PRO A 311 8.17 24.28 9.85
CA PRO A 311 9.60 24.53 10.05
C PRO A 311 10.38 23.34 10.63
N GLU A 312 9.83 22.65 11.64
CA GLU A 312 10.47 21.49 12.27
C GLU A 312 10.53 20.22 11.41
N PHE A 313 9.74 20.15 10.33
CA PHE A 313 9.63 18.96 9.47
C PHE A 313 10.28 19.15 8.10
N ARG A 314 10.64 20.39 7.77
CA ARG A 314 11.30 20.74 6.51
C ARG A 314 12.57 19.92 6.30
N GLY A 315 12.64 19.24 5.16
CA GLY A 315 13.81 18.43 4.77
C GLY A 315 13.84 17.03 5.38
N ASN A 316 12.92 16.69 6.28
CA ASN A 316 12.82 15.37 6.90
C ASN A 316 11.42 14.72 6.76
N VAL A 317 10.44 15.49 6.31
CA VAL A 317 9.09 15.03 5.96
C VAL A 317 8.78 15.49 4.54
N VAL A 318 8.17 14.62 3.75
CA VAL A 318 7.76 14.94 2.37
C VAL A 318 6.35 14.42 2.09
N ALA A 319 5.56 15.21 1.37
CA ALA A 319 4.24 14.83 0.91
C ALA A 319 4.29 14.32 -0.55
N VAL A 320 3.82 13.10 -0.79
CA VAL A 320 3.67 12.53 -2.12
C VAL A 320 2.20 12.60 -2.52
N ARG A 321 1.88 13.47 -3.49
CA ARG A 321 0.53 13.66 -4.04
C ARG A 321 0.15 12.52 -4.97
N THR A 322 -0.52 11.51 -4.43
CA THR A 322 -0.86 10.29 -5.18
C THR A 322 -1.93 10.49 -6.25
N GLU A 323 -2.59 11.65 -6.28
CA GLU A 323 -3.52 12.06 -7.34
C GLU A 323 -2.86 12.10 -8.72
N ALA A 324 -1.55 12.36 -8.77
CA ALA A 324 -0.77 12.40 -10.00
C ALA A 324 -0.67 11.02 -10.68
N TYR A 325 -0.87 9.93 -9.93
CA TYR A 325 -0.78 8.56 -10.43
C TYR A 325 -2.13 7.98 -10.86
N TRP A 326 -3.21 8.76 -10.78
CA TRP A 326 -4.54 8.29 -11.13
C TRP A 326 -4.64 7.99 -12.62
N ASP A 327 -5.22 6.83 -12.96
CA ASP A 327 -5.38 6.42 -14.35
C ASP A 327 -6.55 7.17 -15.01
N MET A 328 -6.21 8.28 -15.66
CA MET A 328 -7.18 9.16 -16.31
C MET A 328 -7.78 8.53 -17.58
N GLN A 329 -7.12 7.56 -18.20
CA GLN A 329 -7.68 6.81 -19.32
C GLN A 329 -8.81 5.91 -18.83
N VAL A 330 -8.55 5.13 -17.78
CA VAL A 330 -9.58 4.28 -17.15
C VAL A 330 -10.71 5.14 -16.58
N ALA A 331 -10.40 6.32 -16.01
CA ALA A 331 -11.42 7.24 -15.52
C ALA A 331 -12.39 7.71 -16.64
N ALA A 332 -11.87 8.06 -17.81
CA ALA A 332 -12.67 8.46 -18.96
C ALA A 332 -13.53 7.29 -19.51
N LEU A 333 -12.97 6.08 -19.57
CA LEU A 333 -13.72 4.89 -19.98
C LEU A 333 -14.85 4.56 -18.99
N ARG A 334 -14.59 4.69 -17.68
CA ARG A 334 -15.61 4.52 -16.63
C ARG A 334 -16.72 5.55 -16.71
N GLU A 335 -16.40 6.79 -17.11
CA GLU A 335 -17.42 7.82 -17.32
C GLU A 335 -18.35 7.48 -18.49
N ARG A 336 -17.80 7.00 -19.62
CA ARG A 336 -18.59 6.47 -20.73
C ARG A 336 -19.40 5.24 -20.31
N GLU A 337 -18.82 4.34 -19.52
CA GLU A 337 -19.53 3.15 -19.02
C GLU A 337 -20.73 3.55 -18.16
N ARG A 338 -20.59 4.57 -17.29
CA ARG A 338 -21.68 5.07 -16.46
C ARG A 338 -22.90 5.52 -17.27
N ALA A 339 -22.72 6.06 -18.48
CA ALA A 339 -23.82 6.48 -19.34
C ALA A 339 -24.70 5.31 -19.81
N ILE A 340 -24.14 4.11 -19.97
CA ILE A 340 -24.88 2.91 -20.40
C ILE A 340 -25.33 2.02 -19.24
N LEU A 341 -24.77 2.18 -18.03
CA LEU A 341 -25.13 1.37 -16.86
C LEU A 341 -26.63 1.34 -16.53
N PRO A 342 -27.41 2.44 -16.65
CA PRO A 342 -28.86 2.37 -16.44
C PRO A 342 -29.57 1.37 -17.37
N GLN A 343 -29.16 1.33 -18.65
CA GLN A 343 -29.71 0.41 -19.65
C GLN A 343 -29.28 -1.03 -19.36
N VAL A 344 -28.00 -1.25 -19.05
CA VAL A 344 -27.47 -2.55 -18.63
C VAL A 344 -28.21 -3.08 -17.40
N ASN A 345 -28.46 -2.23 -16.40
CA ASN A 345 -29.17 -2.61 -15.18
C ASN A 345 -30.66 -2.92 -15.45
N ALA A 346 -31.31 -2.19 -16.36
CA ALA A 346 -32.65 -2.51 -16.81
C ALA A 346 -32.73 -3.89 -17.46
N ILE A 347 -31.80 -4.21 -18.38
CA ILE A 347 -31.73 -5.54 -19.02
C ILE A 347 -31.52 -6.64 -17.96
N ARG A 348 -30.55 -6.46 -17.05
CA ARG A 348 -30.31 -7.41 -15.94
C ARG A 348 -31.53 -7.63 -15.06
N LYS A 349 -32.33 -6.59 -14.82
CA LYS A 349 -33.59 -6.70 -14.08
C LYS A 349 -34.60 -7.57 -14.82
N ARG A 350 -34.74 -7.38 -16.13
CA ARG A 350 -35.63 -8.19 -16.99
C ARG A 350 -35.21 -9.66 -17.04
N ILE A 351 -33.90 -9.95 -17.13
CA ILE A 351 -33.36 -11.32 -17.02
C ILE A 351 -33.77 -11.96 -15.68
N ARG A 352 -33.58 -11.26 -14.56
CA ARG A 352 -33.94 -11.77 -13.22
C ARG A 352 -35.43 -11.97 -13.04
N ALA A 353 -36.25 -11.17 -13.71
CA ALA A 353 -37.70 -11.29 -13.71
C ALA A 353 -38.22 -12.39 -14.65
N GLY A 354 -37.35 -13.02 -15.45
CA GLY A 354 -37.75 -14.04 -16.43
C GLY A 354 -38.46 -13.46 -17.65
N GLU A 355 -38.42 -12.14 -17.87
CA GLU A 355 -39.08 -11.45 -18.98
C GLU A 355 -38.36 -11.67 -20.32
N ILE A 356 -37.06 -11.98 -20.27
CA ILE A 356 -36.21 -12.32 -21.42
C ILE A 356 -35.30 -13.47 -21.06
N ALA A 357 -34.87 -14.25 -22.07
CA ALA A 357 -33.89 -15.31 -21.87
C ALA A 357 -32.54 -14.71 -21.45
N ARG A 358 -31.76 -15.46 -20.65
CA ARG A 358 -30.44 -15.01 -20.19
C ARG A 358 -29.51 -14.68 -21.35
N ASP A 359 -29.42 -15.58 -22.33
CA ASP A 359 -28.52 -15.40 -23.48
C ASP A 359 -28.92 -14.20 -24.33
N GLU A 360 -30.22 -13.97 -24.51
CA GLU A 360 -30.75 -12.78 -25.19
C GLU A 360 -30.37 -11.49 -24.45
N GLY A 361 -30.54 -11.47 -23.13
CA GLY A 361 -30.17 -10.31 -22.31
C GLY A 361 -28.66 -10.04 -22.30
N GLU A 362 -27.83 -11.08 -22.26
CA GLU A 362 -26.36 -10.93 -22.36
C GLU A 362 -25.94 -10.43 -23.75
N GLN A 363 -26.60 -10.86 -24.83
CA GLN A 363 -26.38 -10.31 -26.19
C GLN A 363 -26.77 -8.83 -26.28
N GLN A 364 -27.90 -8.43 -25.69
CA GLN A 364 -28.30 -7.01 -25.63
C GLN A 364 -27.28 -6.17 -24.86
N ILE A 365 -26.76 -6.68 -23.74
CA ILE A 365 -25.70 -6.01 -22.97
C ILE A 365 -24.41 -5.92 -23.79
N ALA A 366 -23.99 -7.01 -24.45
CA ALA A 366 -22.80 -7.02 -25.30
C ALA A 366 -22.91 -5.97 -26.42
N ALA A 367 -24.06 -5.90 -27.11
CA ALA A 367 -24.33 -4.90 -28.14
C ALA A 367 -24.21 -3.46 -27.63
N LEU A 368 -24.68 -3.17 -26.41
CA LEU A 368 -24.50 -1.84 -25.79
C LEU A 368 -23.01 -1.52 -25.57
N TYR A 369 -22.23 -2.49 -25.11
CA TYR A 369 -20.79 -2.31 -24.93
C TYR A 369 -20.06 -2.13 -26.26
N ASP A 370 -20.38 -2.93 -27.28
CA ASP A 370 -19.75 -2.87 -28.62
C ASP A 370 -20.10 -1.57 -29.37
N GLN A 371 -21.30 -1.01 -29.13
CA GLN A 371 -21.68 0.32 -29.63
C GLN A 371 -20.94 1.45 -28.92
N THR A 372 -20.53 1.23 -27.67
CA THR A 372 -19.97 2.26 -26.81
C THR A 372 -18.45 2.28 -26.85
N PHE A 373 -17.79 1.12 -27.03
CA PHE A 373 -16.35 0.96 -26.88
C PHE A 373 -15.77 0.12 -28.01
N ASP A 374 -14.54 0.44 -28.41
CA ASP A 374 -13.77 -0.48 -29.24
C ASP A 374 -13.18 -1.66 -28.42
N ALA A 375 -12.65 -2.67 -29.12
CA ALA A 375 -12.11 -3.87 -28.49
C ALA A 375 -10.97 -3.56 -27.49
N ARG A 376 -10.10 -2.59 -27.81
CA ARG A 376 -8.97 -2.21 -26.95
C ARG A 376 -9.46 -1.46 -25.71
N GLU A 377 -10.42 -0.57 -25.88
CA GLU A 377 -11.05 0.16 -24.78
C GLU A 377 -11.74 -0.78 -23.80
N LEU A 378 -12.43 -1.81 -24.30
CA LEU A 378 -13.04 -2.85 -23.46
C LEU A 378 -12.01 -3.62 -22.65
N GLU A 379 -10.86 -3.98 -23.26
CA GLU A 379 -9.78 -4.64 -22.54
C GLU A 379 -9.25 -3.78 -21.39
N ILE A 380 -8.97 -2.49 -21.66
CA ILE A 380 -8.49 -1.54 -20.65
C ILE A 380 -9.52 -1.41 -19.52
N LEU A 381 -10.79 -1.16 -19.87
CA LEU A 381 -11.87 -0.96 -18.90
C LEU A 381 -12.04 -2.19 -17.98
N ARG A 382 -12.00 -3.40 -18.55
CA ARG A 382 -12.28 -4.66 -17.85
C ARG A 382 -11.08 -5.22 -17.09
N ARG A 383 -9.85 -4.97 -17.54
CA ARG A 383 -8.64 -5.60 -16.98
C ARG A 383 -7.81 -4.68 -16.10
N SER A 384 -7.98 -3.36 -16.17
CA SER A 384 -7.23 -2.40 -15.34
C SER A 384 -7.81 -2.19 -13.94
N VAL A 385 -8.98 -2.74 -13.63
CA VAL A 385 -9.75 -2.48 -12.41
C VAL A 385 -10.17 -3.78 -11.75
N SER A 386 -9.92 -3.90 -10.44
CA SER A 386 -10.40 -5.03 -9.63
C SER A 386 -11.13 -4.60 -8.36
N ASN A 387 -11.33 -3.30 -8.15
CA ASN A 387 -11.99 -2.76 -6.97
C ASN A 387 -12.64 -1.39 -7.26
N ALA A 388 -13.30 -0.81 -6.26
CA ALA A 388 -13.92 0.52 -6.34
C ALA A 388 -12.90 1.67 -6.27
N GLU A 389 -13.34 2.90 -6.62
CA GLU A 389 -12.49 4.10 -6.66
C GLU A 389 -11.81 4.39 -5.31
N TYR A 390 -12.49 4.19 -4.17
CA TYR A 390 -11.92 4.42 -2.84
C TYR A 390 -10.71 3.53 -2.50
N HIS A 391 -10.50 2.48 -3.29
CA HIS A 391 -9.33 1.59 -3.26
C HIS A 391 -8.43 1.73 -4.49
N TYR A 392 -8.36 2.92 -5.08
CA TYR A 392 -7.60 3.21 -6.31
C TYR A 392 -7.94 2.22 -7.44
N LEU A 393 -9.23 1.92 -7.59
CA LEU A 393 -9.77 0.99 -8.58
C LEU A 393 -9.25 -0.46 -8.43
N GLY A 394 -8.51 -0.79 -7.35
CA GLY A 394 -7.74 -2.02 -7.31
C GLY A 394 -6.78 -2.14 -8.49
N SER A 395 -6.27 -1.02 -9.01
CA SER A 395 -5.40 -1.00 -10.19
C SER A 395 -3.95 -1.15 -9.79
N ALA A 396 -3.27 -2.18 -10.31
CA ALA A 396 -1.82 -2.27 -10.22
C ALA A 396 -1.12 -1.10 -10.92
N GLY A 397 -1.70 -0.56 -12.00
CA GLY A 397 -1.15 0.60 -12.70
C GLY A 397 -1.06 1.85 -11.83
N ILE A 398 -2.04 2.07 -10.96
CA ILE A 398 -2.02 3.18 -10.01
C ILE A 398 -1.13 2.83 -8.80
N MET A 399 -1.33 1.65 -8.20
CA MET A 399 -0.63 1.28 -6.97
C MET A 399 0.88 1.10 -7.15
N ALA A 400 1.32 0.59 -8.31
CA ALA A 400 2.72 0.43 -8.65
C ALA A 400 3.45 1.78 -8.68
N GLN A 401 2.82 2.79 -9.26
CA GLN A 401 3.36 4.16 -9.32
C GLN A 401 3.40 4.80 -7.93
N ILE A 402 2.37 4.58 -7.11
CA ILE A 402 2.35 5.06 -5.72
C ILE A 402 3.53 4.48 -4.92
N GLY A 403 3.73 3.15 -4.95
CA GLY A 403 4.84 2.53 -4.23
C GLY A 403 6.21 3.00 -4.70
N LYS A 404 6.41 3.17 -6.02
CA LYS A 404 7.63 3.79 -6.58
C LYS A 404 7.79 5.23 -6.09
N GLY A 405 6.73 6.04 -6.14
CA GLY A 405 6.76 7.43 -5.68
C GLY A 405 7.14 7.57 -4.21
N PHE A 406 6.67 6.65 -3.36
CA PHE A 406 7.09 6.58 -1.96
C PHE A 406 8.57 6.19 -1.81
N ALA A 407 9.06 5.22 -2.59
CA ALA A 407 10.46 4.82 -2.56
C ALA A 407 11.39 5.96 -3.01
N ASP A 408 11.08 6.60 -4.14
CA ASP A 408 11.88 7.71 -4.67
C ASP A 408 11.90 8.89 -3.68
N ALA A 409 10.75 9.23 -3.09
CA ALA A 409 10.68 10.29 -2.08
C ALA A 409 11.47 9.95 -0.82
N MET A 410 11.43 8.69 -0.39
CA MET A 410 12.20 8.22 0.76
C MET A 410 13.70 8.32 0.51
N VAL A 411 14.18 7.83 -0.64
CA VAL A 411 15.59 7.91 -1.02
C VAL A 411 16.06 9.36 -1.08
N GLN A 412 15.26 10.27 -1.63
CA GLN A 412 15.59 11.70 -1.66
C GLN A 412 15.71 12.32 -0.25
N LEU A 413 14.91 11.88 0.73
CA LEU A 413 15.07 12.32 2.12
C LEU A 413 16.37 11.77 2.72
N MET A 414 16.70 10.51 2.45
CA MET A 414 17.93 9.88 2.94
C MET A 414 19.19 10.54 2.37
N GLU A 415 19.23 10.80 1.06
CA GLU A 415 20.36 11.46 0.39
C GLU A 415 20.64 12.87 0.90
N LYS A 416 19.61 13.63 1.25
CA LYS A 416 19.75 14.98 1.83
C LYS A 416 20.36 14.97 3.24
N ARG A 417 20.33 13.82 3.93
CA ARG A 417 20.83 13.65 5.30
C ARG A 417 22.24 13.10 5.36
N SER A 418 22.72 12.41 4.32
CA SER A 418 24.12 12.00 4.27
C SER A 418 25.02 13.24 4.18
N PRO A 419 25.93 13.46 5.14
CA PRO A 419 26.94 14.51 4.98
C PRO A 419 27.76 14.19 3.72
N ARG A 420 27.82 15.14 2.79
CA ARG A 420 28.70 15.04 1.61
C ARG A 420 30.16 15.06 1.99
#